data_AF-A0A4P6ASC2-F1
#
_entry.id   AF-A0A4P6ASC2-F1
#
_cell.length_a   1.000
_cell.length_b   1.000
_cell.length_c   1.000
_cell.angle_alpha   90.00
_cell.angle_beta   90.00
_cell.angle_gamma   90.00
#
_symmetry.space_group_name_H-M   'P 1'
#
loop_
_entity.id
_entity.type
_entity.pdbx_description
1 polymer ?
#
loop_
_entity_poly.entity_id
_entity_poly.type
_entity_poly.pdbx_seq_one_letter_code
_entity_poly.pdbx_strand_id
1 'polypeptide(L)'
;MDNILDIKQVKKISSSAKHCAFTDLINNPFSMSSLQFLCCYREAEDHVSMDGVIRIQKLTQSLSVIGNITLKMTNTDLRDPKFVFNGERLIVTAYAKSKFTDKPGLNIRMVSFYSDNGDDWNEPVVFSQSDYWIWRSTWHKNTAYGFGYKRADEQLNIYRGDPTSKMTLLAAEVLSLDKHEAGYPNESHILFDSTDNANAIVRRDADSYSAKLGFSKPPYTDWHWKDLGIYIGGPAMTVLAANFFLVAGRDWDEKDDDKLTTKIWLLDTKVPSLTEMLTLPSAGDNSYPGLCVVKDTAYLSYYSSHEDDQTSVYCAEICGLDALLDVIEQT
;
A
#
# COMPACT_ATOMS: atom_id res chain seq x y z
N MET A 1 22.42 -1.96 -13.22
CA MET A 1 21.33 -1.71 -14.20
C MET A 1 21.01 -0.23 -14.10
N ASP A 2 22.02 0.62 -14.28
CA ASP A 2 21.95 1.95 -13.68
C ASP A 2 21.28 2.90 -14.68
N ASN A 3 20.26 3.61 -14.19
CA ASN A 3 19.46 4.62 -14.90
C ASN A 3 18.56 4.09 -16.03
N ILE A 4 17.96 2.89 -15.88
CA ILE A 4 16.89 2.44 -16.79
C ILE A 4 15.59 3.24 -16.54
N LEU A 5 15.25 3.47 -15.26
CA LEU A 5 14.09 4.25 -14.87
C LEU A 5 14.45 5.71 -14.70
N ASP A 6 13.58 6.60 -15.18
CA ASP A 6 13.78 8.05 -15.13
C ASP A 6 12.54 8.79 -14.62
N ILE A 7 12.74 9.71 -13.67
CA ILE A 7 11.66 10.55 -13.12
C ILE A 7 11.42 11.71 -14.10
N LYS A 8 10.29 11.68 -14.80
CA LYS A 8 9.90 12.76 -15.72
C LYS A 8 9.36 13.98 -15.01
N GLN A 9 8.59 13.77 -13.95
CA GLN A 9 8.07 14.84 -13.10
C GLN A 9 7.68 14.33 -11.72
N VAL A 10 7.71 15.24 -10.76
CA VAL A 10 7.12 15.07 -9.43
C VAL A 10 6.24 16.28 -9.16
N LYS A 11 5.02 16.07 -8.68
CA LYS A 11 4.11 17.16 -8.27
C LYS A 11 3.60 16.93 -6.86
N LYS A 12 3.65 17.96 -6.03
CA LYS A 12 2.84 18.03 -4.79
C LYS A 12 1.37 18.10 -5.20
N ILE A 13 0.58 17.13 -4.77
CA ILE A 13 -0.85 17.04 -5.11
C ILE A 13 -1.74 17.39 -3.91
N SER A 14 -1.30 17.13 -2.67
CA SER A 14 -2.06 17.53 -1.48
C SER A 14 -2.19 19.04 -1.35
N SER A 15 -3.33 19.49 -0.81
CA SER A 15 -3.43 20.84 -0.24
C SER A 15 -2.58 20.94 1.04
N SER A 16 -2.25 22.17 1.45
CA SER A 16 -1.55 22.40 2.72
C SER A 16 -2.44 21.94 3.89
N ALA A 17 -1.89 21.08 4.73
CA ALA A 17 -2.46 20.60 5.99
C ALA A 17 -1.32 20.20 6.94
N LYS A 18 -1.62 19.99 8.23
CA LYS A 18 -0.60 19.63 9.23
C LYS A 18 0.03 18.27 8.95
N HIS A 19 -0.77 17.27 8.57
CA HIS A 19 -0.30 15.93 8.23
C HIS A 19 -1.11 15.34 7.07
N CYS A 20 -0.42 14.98 5.98
CA CYS A 20 -0.97 14.33 4.79
C CYS A 20 -0.10 13.13 4.44
N ALA A 21 -0.59 11.90 4.66
CA ALA A 21 0.23 10.70 4.59
C ALA A 21 -0.55 9.43 4.20
N PHE A 22 0.17 8.30 4.14
CA PHE A 22 -0.39 6.96 3.97
C PHE A 22 -1.17 6.79 2.66
N THR A 23 -0.48 7.02 1.55
CA THR A 23 -1.13 7.20 0.25
C THR A 23 -1.45 5.86 -0.42
N ASP A 24 -2.31 5.92 -1.43
CA ASP A 24 -2.43 4.90 -2.45
C ASP A 24 -2.84 5.54 -3.78
N LEU A 25 -2.62 4.86 -4.90
CA LEU A 25 -2.86 5.37 -6.25
C LEU A 25 -3.45 4.27 -7.11
N ILE A 26 -4.44 4.62 -7.93
CA ILE A 26 -4.98 3.72 -8.95
C ILE A 26 -5.29 4.50 -10.23
N ASN A 27 -5.14 3.85 -11.39
CA ASN A 27 -5.73 4.34 -12.64
C ASN A 27 -7.25 4.40 -12.45
N ASN A 28 -7.86 5.54 -12.75
CA ASN A 28 -9.29 5.75 -12.56
C ASN A 28 -10.07 4.81 -13.50
N PRO A 29 -10.73 3.75 -12.99
CA PRO A 29 -11.36 2.75 -13.84
C PRO A 29 -12.60 3.30 -14.57
N PHE A 30 -13.09 4.47 -14.16
CA PHE A 30 -14.28 5.11 -14.72
C PHE A 30 -13.95 6.16 -15.80
N SER A 31 -12.68 6.42 -16.07
CA SER A 31 -12.26 7.38 -17.09
C SER A 31 -12.13 6.73 -18.46
N MET A 32 -13.06 7.02 -19.37
CA MET A 32 -13.14 6.36 -20.68
C MET A 32 -12.43 7.12 -21.81
N SER A 33 -12.23 8.43 -21.66
CA SER A 33 -11.75 9.31 -22.75
C SER A 33 -10.29 9.77 -22.59
N SER A 34 -9.73 9.68 -21.38
CA SER A 34 -8.39 10.15 -21.07
C SER A 34 -7.83 9.42 -19.87
N LEU A 35 -6.51 9.27 -19.80
CA LEU A 35 -5.86 8.70 -18.62
C LEU A 35 -6.03 9.66 -17.43
N GLN A 36 -6.57 9.11 -16.34
CA GLN A 36 -6.78 9.82 -15.08
C GLN A 36 -6.43 8.89 -13.93
N PHE A 37 -6.08 9.46 -12.78
CA PHE A 37 -5.77 8.71 -11.58
C PHE A 37 -6.63 9.16 -10.41
N LEU A 38 -6.80 8.26 -9.45
CA LEU A 38 -7.32 8.57 -8.13
C LEU A 38 -6.20 8.30 -7.13
N CYS A 39 -5.89 9.30 -6.30
CA CYS A 39 -4.96 9.17 -5.19
C CYS A 39 -5.72 9.35 -3.88
N CYS A 40 -5.64 8.38 -2.97
CA CYS A 40 -6.18 8.53 -1.62
C CYS A 40 -5.05 8.74 -0.61
N TYR A 41 -5.34 9.46 0.46
CA TYR A 41 -4.42 9.66 1.58
C TYR A 41 -5.18 10.07 2.84
N ARG A 42 -4.55 9.90 4.01
CA ARG A 42 -5.03 10.40 5.28
C ARG A 42 -4.61 11.86 5.45
N GLU A 43 -5.55 12.71 5.83
CA GLU A 43 -5.29 14.07 6.32
C GLU A 43 -5.66 14.15 7.81
N ALA A 44 -4.78 14.69 8.66
CA ALA A 44 -5.02 14.83 10.08
C ALA A 44 -4.13 15.92 10.73
N GLU A 45 -4.23 16.05 12.06
CA GLU A 45 -3.32 16.91 12.83
C GLU A 45 -1.89 16.39 12.97
N ASP A 46 -1.67 15.06 13.00
CA ASP A 46 -0.35 14.44 13.22
C ASP A 46 -0.33 12.97 12.73
N HIS A 47 0.85 12.36 12.66
CA HIS A 47 1.11 10.96 12.33
C HIS A 47 0.33 10.02 13.28
N VAL A 48 0.31 10.34 14.57
CA VAL A 48 -0.43 9.58 15.60
C VAL A 48 -1.51 10.45 16.27
N SER A 49 -2.53 10.84 15.52
CA SER A 49 -3.71 11.56 16.04
C SER A 49 -5.00 10.71 15.99
N MET A 50 -6.16 11.32 16.31
CA MET A 50 -7.47 10.65 16.44
C MET A 50 -8.58 11.30 15.60
N ASP A 51 -8.20 12.09 14.60
CA ASP A 51 -9.06 13.00 13.82
C ASP A 51 -8.97 12.77 12.30
N GLY A 52 -8.28 11.71 11.86
CA GLY A 52 -7.95 11.50 10.45
C GLY A 52 -9.18 11.30 9.56
N VAL A 53 -9.17 12.01 8.44
CA VAL A 53 -10.12 11.83 7.33
C VAL A 53 -9.39 11.31 6.10
N ILE A 54 -10.11 10.67 5.19
CA ILE A 54 -9.54 10.24 3.91
C ILE A 54 -9.85 11.31 2.87
N ARG A 55 -8.81 11.82 2.21
CA ARG A 55 -8.93 12.62 1.00
C ARG A 55 -8.75 11.72 -0.21
N ILE A 56 -9.51 12.00 -1.28
CA ILE A 56 -9.33 11.37 -2.59
C ILE A 56 -9.20 12.48 -3.62
N GLN A 57 -8.07 12.51 -4.29
CA GLN A 57 -7.79 13.46 -5.36
C GLN A 57 -7.90 12.79 -6.73
N LYS A 58 -8.59 13.47 -7.64
CA LYS A 58 -8.63 13.11 -9.06
C LYS A 58 -7.52 13.84 -9.79
N LEU A 59 -6.69 13.10 -10.51
CA LEU A 59 -5.54 13.62 -11.23
C LEU A 59 -5.70 13.38 -12.73
N THR A 60 -5.27 14.34 -13.54
CA THR A 60 -5.04 14.12 -14.98
C THR A 60 -3.78 13.29 -15.20
N GLN A 61 -3.55 12.82 -16.43
CA GLN A 61 -2.27 12.23 -16.84
C GLN A 61 -1.07 13.12 -16.50
N SER A 62 -1.22 14.44 -16.67
CA SER A 62 -0.20 15.43 -16.32
C SER A 62 -0.07 15.70 -14.82
N LEU A 63 -0.69 14.87 -13.96
CA LEU A 63 -0.67 14.98 -12.50
C LEU A 63 -1.28 16.28 -11.95
N SER A 64 -2.16 16.93 -12.72
CA SER A 64 -2.92 18.09 -12.23
C SER A 64 -4.16 17.63 -11.48
N VAL A 65 -4.40 18.21 -10.30
CA VAL A 65 -5.60 17.94 -9.50
C VAL A 65 -6.82 18.58 -10.15
N ILE A 66 -7.85 17.78 -10.42
CA ILE A 66 -9.12 18.19 -11.05
C ILE A 66 -10.36 17.87 -10.22
N GLY A 67 -10.19 17.18 -9.09
CA GLY A 67 -11.28 16.84 -8.18
C GLY A 67 -10.76 16.46 -6.80
N ASN A 68 -11.57 16.70 -5.78
CA ASN A 68 -11.24 16.41 -4.39
C ASN A 68 -12.49 15.94 -3.64
N ILE A 69 -12.39 14.77 -3.00
CA ILE A 69 -13.46 14.11 -2.25
C ILE A 69 -12.97 13.85 -0.83
N THR A 70 -13.88 13.88 0.14
CA THR A 70 -13.56 13.63 1.55
C THR A 70 -14.46 12.56 2.12
N LEU A 71 -13.86 11.47 2.58
CA LEU A 71 -14.55 10.42 3.33
C LEU A 71 -14.21 10.59 4.81
N LYS A 72 -15.24 10.63 5.64
CA LYS A 72 -15.09 10.86 7.09
C LYS A 72 -16.12 10.07 7.88
N MET A 73 -15.79 9.81 9.13
CA MET A 73 -16.68 9.20 10.10
C MET A 73 -16.70 10.06 11.36
N THR A 74 -17.88 10.29 11.93
CA THR A 74 -18.01 11.08 13.16
C THR A 74 -17.18 10.47 14.29
N ASN A 75 -16.35 11.29 14.95
CA ASN A 75 -15.50 10.92 16.09
C ASN A 75 -14.61 9.67 15.84
N THR A 76 -14.17 9.48 14.60
CA THR A 76 -13.41 8.28 14.19
C THR A 76 -12.24 8.71 13.34
N ASP A 77 -11.05 8.24 13.70
CA ASP A 77 -9.82 8.36 12.93
C ASP A 77 -9.79 7.28 11.86
N LEU A 78 -9.72 7.68 10.59
CA LEU A 78 -9.54 6.79 9.46
C LEU A 78 -8.07 6.76 9.07
N ARG A 79 -7.48 5.57 9.05
CA ARG A 79 -6.05 5.34 8.77
C ARG A 79 -5.80 4.46 7.56
N ASP A 80 -4.65 4.72 6.94
CA ASP A 80 -4.07 3.98 5.82
C ASP A 80 -5.09 3.57 4.75
N PRO A 81 -5.71 4.54 4.06
CA PRO A 81 -6.64 4.23 2.98
C PRO A 81 -5.92 3.47 1.87
N LYS A 82 -6.50 2.36 1.41
CA LYS A 82 -6.03 1.58 0.25
C LYS A 82 -7.13 1.39 -0.77
N PHE A 83 -6.79 1.53 -2.04
CA PHE A 83 -7.69 1.23 -3.14
C PHE A 83 -7.74 -0.26 -3.40
N VAL A 84 -8.94 -0.74 -3.70
CA VAL A 84 -9.23 -2.10 -4.11
C VAL A 84 -10.29 -2.03 -5.20
N PHE A 85 -10.06 -2.65 -6.36
CA PHE A 85 -11.01 -2.66 -7.47
C PHE A 85 -11.42 -4.09 -7.80
N ASN A 86 -12.73 -4.36 -7.85
CA ASN A 86 -13.25 -5.72 -8.10
C ASN A 86 -13.65 -5.96 -9.57
N GLY A 87 -13.42 -5.00 -10.47
CA GLY A 87 -13.88 -5.03 -11.86
C GLY A 87 -15.15 -4.22 -12.12
N GLU A 88 -15.90 -3.90 -11.07
CA GLU A 88 -17.17 -3.16 -11.15
C GLU A 88 -17.15 -1.91 -10.27
N ARG A 89 -16.71 -2.05 -9.02
CA ARG A 89 -16.68 -1.02 -7.98
C ARG A 89 -15.27 -0.71 -7.55
N LEU A 90 -15.00 0.57 -7.38
CA LEU A 90 -13.81 1.03 -6.68
C LEU A 90 -14.09 1.12 -5.19
N ILE A 91 -13.21 0.52 -4.40
CA ILE A 91 -13.35 0.41 -2.95
C ILE A 91 -12.14 1.08 -2.30
N VAL A 92 -12.37 1.82 -1.22
CA VAL A 92 -11.34 2.35 -0.32
C VAL A 92 -11.51 1.69 1.03
N THR A 93 -10.54 0.89 1.43
CA THR A 93 -10.49 0.28 2.78
C THR A 93 -9.66 1.14 3.71
N ALA A 94 -10.07 1.26 4.98
CA ALA A 94 -9.32 1.98 6.00
C ALA A 94 -9.50 1.35 7.38
N TYR A 95 -8.52 1.55 8.24
CA TYR A 95 -8.61 1.19 9.65
C TYR A 95 -9.29 2.32 10.42
N ALA A 96 -10.43 2.02 11.04
CA ALA A 96 -11.23 2.97 11.78
C ALA A 96 -10.98 2.81 13.29
N LYS A 97 -10.56 3.91 13.92
CA LYS A 97 -10.27 3.96 15.36
C LYS A 97 -11.06 5.07 16.03
N SER A 98 -11.92 4.70 16.97
CA SER A 98 -12.71 5.65 17.77
C SER A 98 -12.64 5.32 19.25
N LYS A 99 -13.00 6.27 20.13
CA LYS A 99 -13.18 5.97 21.57
C LYS A 99 -14.55 5.34 21.79
N PHE A 100 -14.66 4.42 22.74
CA PHE A 100 -15.98 4.01 23.24
C PHE A 100 -16.64 5.19 23.96
N THR A 101 -17.97 5.30 23.84
CA THR A 101 -18.74 6.40 24.45
C THR A 101 -19.09 6.12 25.91
N ASP A 102 -19.18 4.84 26.29
CA ASP A 102 -19.74 4.33 27.54
C ASP A 102 -18.69 3.67 28.45
N LYS A 103 -17.48 3.43 27.95
CA LYS A 103 -16.39 2.79 28.69
C LYS A 103 -15.01 3.25 28.24
N PRO A 104 -13.95 3.07 29.05
CA PRO A 104 -12.59 3.26 28.60
C PRO A 104 -12.22 2.28 27.47
N GLY A 105 -11.35 2.71 26.58
CA GLY A 105 -10.81 1.88 25.49
C GLY A 105 -11.14 2.39 24.09
N LEU A 106 -10.70 1.63 23.10
CA LEU A 106 -10.81 1.96 21.69
C LEU A 106 -11.74 0.98 20.99
N ASN A 107 -12.62 1.51 20.15
CA ASN A 107 -13.37 0.75 19.18
C ASN A 107 -12.58 0.76 17.87
N ILE A 108 -12.10 -0.42 17.49
CA ILE A 108 -11.24 -0.66 16.34
C ILE A 108 -11.94 -1.62 15.38
N ARG A 109 -11.96 -1.27 14.09
CA ARG A 109 -12.56 -2.08 13.03
C ARG A 109 -12.03 -1.67 11.66
N MET A 110 -12.08 -2.58 10.69
CA MET A 110 -11.88 -2.20 9.29
C MET A 110 -13.19 -1.72 8.69
N VAL A 111 -13.11 -0.62 7.93
CA VAL A 111 -14.24 -0.06 7.18
C VAL A 111 -13.89 0.07 5.71
N SER A 112 -14.91 0.06 4.86
CA SER A 112 -14.79 0.34 3.43
C SER A 112 -15.80 1.40 3.00
N PHE A 113 -15.39 2.19 2.01
CA PHE A 113 -16.28 2.99 1.16
C PHE A 113 -16.14 2.45 -0.26
N TYR A 114 -17.17 2.52 -1.07
CA TYR A 114 -17.15 2.11 -2.47
C TYR A 114 -17.92 3.08 -3.36
N SER A 115 -17.51 3.12 -4.62
CA SER A 115 -18.05 3.97 -5.66
C SER A 115 -18.20 3.18 -6.96
N ASP A 116 -19.30 3.44 -7.66
CA ASP A 116 -19.61 2.89 -8.98
C ASP A 116 -19.20 3.85 -10.12
N ASN A 117 -18.73 5.06 -9.79
CA ASN A 117 -18.37 6.10 -10.77
C ASN A 117 -17.11 6.93 -10.41
N GLY A 118 -16.55 6.74 -9.21
CA GLY A 118 -15.39 7.47 -8.69
C GLY A 118 -15.70 8.87 -8.14
N ASP A 119 -16.95 9.32 -8.19
CA ASP A 119 -17.43 10.62 -7.68
C ASP A 119 -18.27 10.47 -6.42
N ASP A 120 -19.24 9.55 -6.46
CA ASP A 120 -20.19 9.30 -5.39
C ASP A 120 -19.76 8.07 -4.60
N TRP A 121 -19.68 8.23 -3.27
CA TRP A 121 -19.24 7.18 -2.35
C TRP A 121 -20.36 6.88 -1.36
N ASN A 122 -20.55 5.61 -1.04
CA ASN A 122 -21.54 5.19 -0.05
C ASN A 122 -21.12 5.55 1.39
N GLU A 123 -22.03 5.36 2.33
CA GLU A 123 -21.74 5.37 3.77
C GLU A 123 -20.81 4.21 4.16
N PRO A 124 -19.95 4.37 5.18
CA PRO A 124 -18.95 3.35 5.53
C PRO A 124 -19.58 2.02 5.92
N VAL A 125 -19.02 0.93 5.39
CA VAL A 125 -19.39 -0.44 5.74
C VAL A 125 -18.29 -1.07 6.58
N VAL A 126 -18.64 -1.64 7.74
CA VAL A 126 -17.71 -2.44 8.54
C VAL A 126 -17.61 -3.83 7.93
N PHE A 127 -16.42 -4.28 7.57
CA PHE A 127 -16.23 -5.59 6.92
C PHE A 127 -15.36 -6.57 7.73
N SER A 128 -14.65 -6.13 8.78
CA SER A 128 -13.89 -7.04 9.64
C SER A 128 -14.73 -7.61 10.77
N GLN A 129 -14.42 -8.84 11.18
CA GLN A 129 -14.95 -9.47 12.41
C GLN A 129 -14.00 -9.36 13.60
N SER A 130 -12.80 -8.83 13.38
CA SER A 130 -11.73 -8.69 14.36
C SER A 130 -11.20 -7.26 14.41
N ASP A 131 -10.42 -6.96 15.44
CA ASP A 131 -9.68 -5.71 15.66
C ASP A 131 -8.33 -5.66 14.90
N TYR A 132 -8.02 -6.71 14.15
CA TYR A 132 -6.85 -6.79 13.27
C TYR A 132 -6.93 -5.76 12.14
N TRP A 133 -5.79 -5.13 11.86
CA TRP A 133 -5.63 -4.17 10.78
C TRP A 133 -5.33 -4.92 9.48
N ILE A 134 -6.36 -5.16 8.67
CA ILE A 134 -6.19 -5.71 7.31
C ILE A 134 -5.64 -4.61 6.40
N TRP A 135 -4.32 -4.53 6.28
CA TRP A 135 -3.64 -3.30 5.83
C TRP A 135 -3.86 -2.99 4.35
N ARG A 136 -3.69 -3.98 3.46
CA ARG A 136 -3.97 -3.88 2.03
C ARG A 136 -4.54 -5.20 1.54
N SER A 137 -5.52 -5.15 0.66
CA SER A 137 -6.16 -6.33 0.06
C SER A 137 -6.13 -6.28 -1.46
N THR A 138 -6.10 -7.45 -2.10
CA THR A 138 -6.09 -7.59 -3.56
C THR A 138 -7.17 -8.59 -3.98
N TRP A 139 -7.96 -8.25 -4.99
CA TRP A 139 -8.89 -9.21 -5.60
C TRP A 139 -8.14 -10.25 -6.42
N HIS A 140 -8.53 -11.50 -6.24
CA HIS A 140 -8.12 -12.60 -7.09
C HIS A 140 -9.35 -13.46 -7.40
N LYS A 141 -9.73 -13.46 -8.68
CA LYS A 141 -11.00 -14.00 -9.15
C LYS A 141 -12.14 -13.34 -8.37
N ASN A 142 -12.98 -14.12 -7.69
CA ASN A 142 -14.18 -13.64 -7.01
C ASN A 142 -13.94 -13.42 -5.50
N THR A 143 -12.72 -13.24 -5.05
CA THR A 143 -12.42 -13.07 -3.61
C THR A 143 -11.24 -12.13 -3.40
N ALA A 144 -11.37 -11.18 -2.49
CA ALA A 144 -10.28 -10.36 -2.00
C ALA A 144 -9.50 -11.09 -0.91
N TYR A 145 -8.18 -10.93 -0.92
CA TYR A 145 -7.27 -11.46 0.10
C TYR A 145 -6.41 -10.33 0.65
N GLY A 146 -6.15 -10.35 1.95
CA GLY A 146 -5.29 -9.38 2.61
C GLY A 146 -4.79 -9.92 3.93
N PHE A 147 -3.62 -9.45 4.36
CA PHE A 147 -3.13 -9.80 5.69
C PHE A 147 -3.56 -8.78 6.72
N GLY A 148 -3.88 -9.28 7.90
CA GLY A 148 -4.14 -8.48 9.08
C GLY A 148 -3.10 -8.73 10.15
N TYR A 149 -2.74 -7.66 10.87
CA TYR A 149 -1.88 -7.74 12.04
C TYR A 149 -2.50 -7.01 13.23
N LYS A 150 -2.00 -7.35 14.43
CA LYS A 150 -2.25 -6.61 15.66
C LYS A 150 -0.99 -6.70 16.51
N ARG A 151 -0.42 -5.55 16.89
CA ARG A 151 0.90 -5.47 17.54
C ARG A 151 1.07 -6.42 18.73
N ALA A 152 0.04 -6.55 19.57
CA ALA A 152 0.10 -7.37 20.77
C ALA A 152 0.23 -8.88 20.51
N ASP A 153 -0.12 -9.34 19.30
CA ASP A 153 -0.13 -10.77 18.97
C ASP A 153 1.13 -11.20 18.20
N GLU A 154 1.99 -10.25 17.78
CA GLU A 154 3.26 -10.49 17.06
C GLU A 154 3.15 -11.50 15.89
N GLN A 155 2.01 -11.44 15.19
CA GLN A 155 1.68 -12.34 14.11
C GLN A 155 0.93 -11.64 12.98
N LEU A 156 1.06 -12.23 11.80
CA LEU A 156 0.32 -11.91 10.59
C LEU A 156 -0.68 -13.03 10.32
N ASN A 157 -1.94 -12.66 10.08
CA ASN A 157 -3.04 -13.55 9.73
C ASN A 157 -3.51 -13.23 8.31
N ILE A 158 -3.88 -14.24 7.52
CA ILE A 158 -4.48 -14.01 6.20
C ILE A 158 -6.00 -14.04 6.30
N TYR A 159 -6.64 -13.06 5.67
CA TYR A 159 -8.09 -12.92 5.58
C TYR A 159 -8.54 -13.00 4.12
N ARG A 160 -9.77 -13.44 3.90
CA ARG A 160 -10.41 -13.46 2.59
C ARG A 160 -11.88 -13.07 2.65
N GLY A 161 -12.42 -12.54 1.55
CA GLY A 161 -13.85 -12.29 1.39
C GLY A 161 -14.13 -11.18 0.40
N ASP A 162 -15.14 -10.37 0.71
CA ASP A 162 -15.49 -9.18 -0.06
C ASP A 162 -15.43 -7.96 0.87
N PRO A 163 -14.52 -7.01 0.66
CA PRO A 163 -14.38 -5.85 1.53
C PRO A 163 -15.59 -4.91 1.50
N THR A 164 -16.55 -5.07 0.58
CA THR A 164 -17.83 -4.35 0.59
C THR A 164 -18.87 -4.95 1.54
N SER A 165 -18.61 -6.13 2.10
CA SER A 165 -19.53 -6.81 3.01
C SER A 165 -18.84 -7.49 4.18
N LYS A 166 -17.91 -8.40 3.93
CA LYS A 166 -17.26 -9.20 4.97
C LYS A 166 -15.95 -9.83 4.49
N MET A 167 -14.90 -9.68 5.30
CA MET A 167 -13.69 -10.51 5.26
C MET A 167 -13.59 -11.39 6.51
N THR A 168 -13.12 -12.62 6.33
CA THR A 168 -13.02 -13.66 7.35
C THR A 168 -11.61 -14.21 7.43
N LEU A 169 -11.20 -14.65 8.62
CA LEU A 169 -9.92 -15.30 8.83
C LEU A 169 -9.84 -16.57 7.96
N LEU A 170 -8.79 -16.68 7.15
CA LEU A 170 -8.49 -17.86 6.34
C LEU A 170 -7.49 -18.76 7.04
N ALA A 171 -6.37 -18.18 7.52
CA ALA A 171 -5.39 -18.87 8.33
C ALA A 171 -4.71 -17.88 9.28
N ALA A 172 -4.42 -18.34 10.50
CA ALA A 172 -3.73 -17.55 11.51
C ALA A 172 -2.24 -17.88 11.55
N GLU A 173 -1.44 -16.91 12.02
CA GLU A 173 -0.01 -17.06 12.25
C GLU A 173 0.74 -17.56 11.01
N VAL A 174 0.35 -17.05 9.83
CA VAL A 174 1.02 -17.40 8.57
C VAL A 174 2.44 -16.83 8.53
N LEU A 175 2.73 -15.80 9.34
CA LEU A 175 4.06 -15.34 9.72
C LEU A 175 3.98 -14.86 11.19
N SER A 176 4.89 -15.28 12.07
CA SER A 176 4.83 -14.89 13.49
C SER A 176 6.18 -15.04 14.19
N LEU A 177 6.31 -14.41 15.35
CA LEU A 177 7.49 -14.58 16.20
C LEU A 177 7.66 -16.06 16.60
N ASP A 178 6.61 -16.69 17.11
CA ASP A 178 6.69 -18.05 17.66
C ASP A 178 7.00 -19.14 16.62
N LYS A 179 6.45 -19.02 15.40
CA LYS A 179 6.59 -20.07 14.37
C LYS A 179 7.74 -19.82 13.39
N HIS A 180 8.13 -18.57 13.20
CA HIS A 180 9.04 -18.17 12.13
C HIS A 180 10.20 -17.31 12.62
N GLU A 181 10.30 -17.06 13.92
CA GLU A 181 11.29 -16.16 14.53
C GLU A 181 11.27 -14.77 13.88
N ALA A 182 10.07 -14.34 13.45
CA ALA A 182 9.82 -13.08 12.80
C ALA A 182 8.99 -12.20 13.74
N GLY A 183 9.66 -11.40 14.56
CA GLY A 183 9.03 -10.39 15.41
C GLY A 183 8.26 -9.33 14.60
N TYR A 184 7.16 -8.89 15.20
CA TYR A 184 6.23 -7.87 14.72
C TYR A 184 6.08 -7.74 13.18
N PRO A 185 5.66 -8.81 12.47
CA PRO A 185 5.31 -8.73 11.06
C PRO A 185 4.00 -7.94 10.93
N ASN A 186 3.94 -6.98 10.00
CA ASN A 186 2.82 -6.05 9.95
C ASN A 186 2.37 -5.70 8.52
N GLU A 187 2.71 -4.52 8.02
CA GLU A 187 2.25 -3.96 6.76
C GLU A 187 2.70 -4.82 5.59
N SER A 188 1.80 -5.06 4.64
CA SER A 188 2.03 -6.10 3.64
C SER A 188 1.23 -5.91 2.37
N HIS A 189 1.76 -6.36 1.24
CA HIS A 189 1.01 -6.42 -0.02
C HIS A 189 1.06 -7.84 -0.58
N ILE A 190 -0.10 -8.39 -0.95
CA ILE A 190 -0.26 -9.66 -1.64
C ILE A 190 -0.65 -9.44 -3.11
N LEU A 191 0.00 -10.15 -4.03
CA LEU A 191 -0.35 -10.21 -5.45
C LEU A 191 -0.39 -11.66 -5.91
N PHE A 192 -1.06 -11.90 -7.03
CA PHE A 192 -1.24 -13.23 -7.59
C PHE A 192 -0.65 -13.29 -8.99
N ASP A 193 0.08 -14.37 -9.29
CA ASP A 193 0.62 -14.61 -10.62
C ASP A 193 -0.42 -15.24 -11.56
N SER A 194 -0.04 -15.39 -12.83
CA SER A 194 -0.89 -15.98 -13.89
C SER A 194 -1.27 -17.45 -13.66
N THR A 195 -0.63 -18.12 -12.70
CA THR A 195 -0.86 -19.52 -12.32
C THR A 195 -1.53 -19.66 -10.95
N ASP A 196 -2.11 -18.57 -10.45
CA ASP A 196 -2.79 -18.47 -9.15
C ASP A 196 -1.85 -18.62 -7.92
N ASN A 197 -0.52 -18.55 -8.04
CA ASN A 197 0.30 -18.50 -6.83
C ASN A 197 0.30 -17.07 -6.25
N ALA A 198 0.28 -16.99 -4.92
CA ALA A 198 0.38 -15.75 -4.19
C ALA A 198 1.84 -15.42 -3.85
N ASN A 199 2.19 -14.16 -4.07
CA ASN A 199 3.46 -13.55 -3.66
C ASN A 199 3.14 -12.41 -2.70
N ALA A 200 3.86 -12.30 -1.60
CA ALA A 200 3.64 -11.27 -0.60
C ALA A 200 4.93 -10.62 -0.14
N ILE A 201 4.90 -9.32 0.07
CA ILE A 201 5.97 -8.61 0.79
C ILE A 201 5.42 -8.13 2.12
N VAL A 202 6.21 -8.29 3.18
CA VAL A 202 5.81 -7.97 4.56
C VAL A 202 6.91 -7.18 5.23
N ARG A 203 6.54 -6.00 5.75
CA ARG A 203 7.35 -5.19 6.65
C ARG A 203 7.45 -5.86 8.03
N ARG A 204 8.59 -5.67 8.69
CA ARG A 204 8.76 -5.99 10.12
C ARG A 204 9.33 -4.80 10.87
N ASP A 205 8.89 -4.62 12.11
CA ASP A 205 9.37 -3.57 13.01
C ASP A 205 10.00 -4.15 14.30
N ALA A 206 10.73 -5.25 14.16
CA ALA A 206 11.46 -5.91 15.24
C ALA A 206 12.65 -6.73 14.69
N ASP A 207 13.53 -7.16 15.60
CA ASP A 207 14.72 -7.96 15.36
C ASP A 207 15.67 -7.34 14.32
N SER A 208 15.75 -7.90 13.11
CA SER A 208 16.56 -7.39 11.99
C SER A 208 15.86 -6.30 11.18
N TYR A 209 14.58 -6.01 11.42
CA TYR A 209 13.72 -5.11 10.62
C TYR A 209 13.55 -5.53 9.15
N SER A 210 14.25 -6.56 8.69
CA SER A 210 14.25 -6.96 7.29
C SER A 210 12.90 -7.50 6.86
N ALA A 211 12.47 -7.04 5.69
CA ALA A 211 11.24 -7.44 5.04
C ALA A 211 11.28 -8.92 4.65
N LYS A 212 10.10 -9.57 4.66
CA LYS A 212 9.94 -10.95 4.21
C LYS A 212 9.24 -11.01 2.87
N LEU A 213 9.71 -11.86 1.98
CA LEU A 213 9.04 -12.28 0.75
C LEU A 213 8.38 -13.64 0.99
N GLY A 214 7.06 -13.70 0.83
CA GLY A 214 6.24 -14.88 1.05
C GLY A 214 5.72 -15.47 -0.24
N PHE A 215 5.64 -16.80 -0.26
CA PHE A 215 5.06 -17.57 -1.37
C PHE A 215 4.00 -18.52 -0.85
N SER A 216 2.88 -18.61 -1.55
CA SER A 216 1.84 -19.60 -1.24
C SER A 216 1.09 -20.04 -2.50
N LYS A 217 0.66 -21.29 -2.51
CA LYS A 217 -0.23 -21.84 -3.54
C LYS A 217 -1.67 -21.89 -3.01
N PRO A 218 -2.70 -21.95 -3.87
CA PRO A 218 -4.05 -22.23 -3.41
C PRO A 218 -4.07 -23.48 -2.50
N PRO A 219 -4.77 -23.47 -1.35
CA PRO A 219 -5.78 -22.49 -0.92
C PRO A 219 -5.24 -21.32 -0.07
N TYR A 220 -3.95 -20.99 -0.18
CA TYR A 220 -3.29 -19.84 0.47
C TYR A 220 -3.17 -19.92 2.00
N THR A 221 -3.09 -21.14 2.53
CA THR A 221 -3.03 -21.40 3.98
C THR A 221 -1.64 -21.77 4.49
N ASP A 222 -0.73 -22.14 3.59
CA ASP A 222 0.65 -22.51 3.90
C ASP A 222 1.61 -21.56 3.16
N TRP A 223 2.54 -20.95 3.90
CA TRP A 223 3.38 -19.87 3.41
C TRP A 223 4.86 -20.18 3.63
N HIS A 224 5.66 -19.96 2.60
CA HIS A 224 7.11 -20.03 2.68
C HIS A 224 7.71 -18.64 2.61
N TRP A 225 8.48 -18.28 3.63
CA TRP A 225 9.07 -16.94 3.76
C TRP A 225 10.57 -16.94 3.49
N LYS A 226 11.02 -15.92 2.78
CA LYS A 226 12.42 -15.60 2.54
C LYS A 226 12.71 -14.23 3.11
N ASP A 227 13.88 -14.09 3.73
CA ASP A 227 14.37 -12.80 4.20
C ASP A 227 14.98 -12.03 3.02
N LEU A 228 14.59 -10.77 2.84
CA LEU A 228 15.10 -9.90 1.79
C LEU A 228 16.35 -9.12 2.23
N GLY A 229 16.70 -9.16 3.52
CA GLY A 229 17.91 -8.53 4.06
C GLY A 229 17.86 -7.01 4.16
N ILE A 230 16.76 -6.37 3.77
CA ILE A 230 16.58 -4.90 3.82
C ILE A 230 15.24 -4.53 4.45
N TYR A 231 15.16 -3.34 5.04
CA TYR A 231 13.92 -2.78 5.55
C TYR A 231 13.06 -2.21 4.40
N ILE A 232 11.75 -2.47 4.44
CA ILE A 232 10.79 -1.91 3.47
C ILE A 232 9.54 -1.49 4.23
N GLY A 233 9.45 -0.19 4.54
CA GLY A 233 8.28 0.39 5.22
C GLY A 233 7.13 0.70 4.26
N GLY A 234 5.88 0.43 4.66
CA GLY A 234 4.68 0.71 3.86
C GLY A 234 4.72 0.15 2.44
N PRO A 235 5.05 -1.14 2.23
CA PRO A 235 5.37 -1.66 0.91
C PRO A 235 4.16 -1.65 -0.07
N ALA A 236 4.43 -1.31 -1.32
CA ALA A 236 3.54 -1.52 -2.44
C ALA A 236 4.25 -2.33 -3.54
N MET A 237 3.47 -3.09 -4.31
CA MET A 237 3.95 -3.95 -5.37
C MET A 237 3.02 -3.83 -6.56
N THR A 238 3.54 -4.02 -7.77
CA THR A 238 2.74 -4.27 -8.97
C THR A 238 3.45 -5.31 -9.82
N VAL A 239 2.68 -6.11 -10.55
CA VAL A 239 3.23 -7.06 -11.51
C VAL A 239 3.87 -6.27 -12.65
N LEU A 240 5.11 -6.60 -12.99
CA LEU A 240 5.81 -6.08 -14.17
C LEU A 240 5.88 -7.15 -15.27
N ALA A 241 6.32 -8.36 -14.91
CA ALA A 241 6.34 -9.54 -15.76
C ALA A 241 6.15 -10.82 -14.91
N ALA A 242 6.18 -12.00 -15.52
CA ALA A 242 5.79 -13.26 -14.87
C ALA A 242 6.41 -13.51 -13.48
N ASN A 243 7.71 -13.22 -13.30
CA ASN A 243 8.43 -13.39 -12.03
C ASN A 243 9.01 -12.07 -11.50
N PHE A 244 8.60 -10.96 -12.11
CA PHE A 244 9.18 -9.66 -11.84
C PHE A 244 8.11 -8.68 -11.38
N PHE A 245 8.39 -8.03 -10.26
CA PHE A 245 7.50 -7.04 -9.67
C PHE A 245 8.27 -5.75 -9.48
N LEU A 246 7.62 -4.61 -9.70
CA LEU A 246 8.11 -3.37 -9.11
C LEU A 246 7.62 -3.32 -7.66
N VAL A 247 8.54 -3.07 -6.75
CA VAL A 247 8.28 -2.87 -5.33
C VAL A 247 8.65 -1.44 -4.99
N ALA A 248 7.80 -0.75 -4.24
CA ALA A 248 8.12 0.56 -3.71
C ALA A 248 7.85 0.60 -2.21
N GLY A 249 8.62 1.39 -1.48
CA GLY A 249 8.50 1.47 -0.03
C GLY A 249 9.58 2.35 0.59
N ARG A 250 9.57 2.41 1.93
CA ARG A 250 10.54 3.17 2.70
C ARG A 250 11.78 2.32 2.87
N ASP A 251 12.90 2.82 2.39
CA ASP A 251 14.21 2.32 2.74
C ASP A 251 14.69 2.99 4.03
N TRP A 252 15.47 2.25 4.80
CA TRP A 252 16.18 2.76 5.98
C TRP A 252 17.64 2.35 5.85
N ASP A 253 18.49 3.35 5.61
CA ASP A 253 19.93 3.15 5.51
C ASP A 253 20.58 3.46 6.86
N GLU A 254 20.78 2.42 7.68
CA GLU A 254 21.49 2.51 8.96
C GLU A 254 22.92 3.07 8.82
N LYS A 255 23.52 3.00 7.63
CA LYS A 255 24.91 3.43 7.40
C LYS A 255 25.01 4.88 6.95
N ASP A 256 23.93 5.47 6.45
CA ASP A 256 23.84 6.86 6.00
C ASP A 256 22.99 7.69 6.98
N ASP A 257 23.45 7.83 8.22
CA ASP A 257 22.83 8.68 9.27
C ASP A 257 21.34 8.36 9.54
N ASP A 258 20.98 7.07 9.54
CA ASP A 258 19.61 6.58 9.71
C ASP A 258 18.61 7.20 8.73
N LYS A 259 19.08 7.54 7.52
CA LYS A 259 18.28 8.24 6.53
C LYS A 259 17.15 7.36 6.02
N LEU A 260 15.95 7.95 6.04
CA LEU A 260 14.73 7.36 5.50
C LEU A 260 14.44 7.93 4.12
N THR A 261 14.36 7.06 3.10
CA THR A 261 14.02 7.46 1.73
C THR A 261 12.91 6.58 1.16
N THR A 262 12.18 7.09 0.18
CA THR A 262 11.24 6.29 -0.61
C THR A 262 11.96 5.80 -1.87
N LYS A 263 11.97 4.49 -2.09
CA LYS A 263 12.66 3.84 -3.22
C LYS A 263 11.74 2.94 -4.02
N ILE A 264 12.21 2.60 -5.22
CA ILE A 264 11.66 1.58 -6.10
C ILE A 264 12.74 0.52 -6.34
N TRP A 265 12.34 -0.73 -6.22
CA TRP A 265 13.15 -1.90 -6.50
C TRP A 265 12.48 -2.78 -7.55
N LEU A 266 13.30 -3.51 -8.31
CA LEU A 266 12.87 -4.65 -9.09
C LEU A 266 13.03 -5.91 -8.23
N LEU A 267 11.92 -6.61 -8.01
CA LEU A 267 11.90 -7.91 -7.33
C LEU A 267 11.91 -9.04 -8.36
N ASP A 268 12.86 -9.96 -8.24
CA ASP A 268 12.84 -11.26 -8.90
C ASP A 268 12.37 -12.34 -7.91
N THR A 269 11.28 -13.05 -8.23
CA THR A 269 10.76 -14.13 -7.37
C THR A 269 11.40 -15.49 -7.61
N LYS A 270 12.07 -15.71 -8.75
CA LYS A 270 12.85 -16.95 -9.02
C LYS A 270 14.17 -16.95 -8.27
N VAL A 271 14.83 -15.78 -8.23
CA VAL A 271 16.01 -15.52 -7.41
C VAL A 271 15.61 -14.44 -6.41
N PRO A 272 14.99 -14.79 -5.26
CA PRO A 272 14.43 -13.87 -4.27
C PRO A 272 15.36 -12.72 -3.88
N SER A 273 15.33 -11.63 -4.65
CA SER A 273 16.29 -10.54 -4.55
C SER A 273 15.67 -9.24 -5.04
N LEU A 274 16.12 -8.13 -4.46
CA LEU A 274 15.71 -6.79 -4.82
C LEU A 274 16.89 -6.05 -5.43
N THR A 275 16.69 -5.52 -6.63
CA THR A 275 17.63 -4.60 -7.25
C THR A 275 17.08 -3.19 -7.12
N GLU A 276 17.83 -2.27 -6.50
CA GLU A 276 17.43 -0.86 -6.44
C GLU A 276 17.38 -0.28 -7.85
N MET A 277 16.26 0.37 -8.18
CA MET A 277 16.04 0.96 -9.49
C MET A 277 16.04 2.49 -9.44
N LEU A 278 15.48 3.06 -8.38
CA LEU A 278 15.27 4.50 -8.28
C LEU A 278 15.04 4.94 -6.83
N THR A 279 15.61 6.08 -6.45
CA THR A 279 15.29 6.79 -5.20
C THR A 279 14.46 8.05 -5.52
N LEU A 280 13.32 8.22 -4.85
CA LEU A 280 12.43 9.38 -5.03
C LEU A 280 12.88 10.56 -4.16
N PRO A 281 12.63 11.82 -4.58
CA PRO A 281 12.83 13.00 -3.74
C PRO A 281 12.01 12.88 -2.45
N SER A 282 12.68 12.55 -1.34
CA SER A 282 12.03 12.24 -0.06
C SER A 282 12.98 12.41 1.11
N ALA A 283 12.42 12.82 2.25
CA ALA A 283 13.09 12.99 3.54
C ALA A 283 12.05 13.08 4.67
N GLY A 284 12.52 13.02 5.92
CA GLY A 284 11.69 13.11 7.12
C GLY A 284 10.67 11.95 7.20
N ASP A 285 9.44 12.26 7.60
CA ASP A 285 8.34 11.29 7.52
C ASP A 285 7.90 11.15 6.05
N ASN A 286 8.11 9.96 5.45
CA ASN A 286 7.91 9.74 4.01
C ASN A 286 7.43 8.33 3.65
N SER A 287 7.19 8.01 2.37
CA SER A 287 6.84 6.68 1.82
C SER A 287 5.34 6.40 1.68
N TYR A 288 4.92 5.17 2.00
CA TYR A 288 3.60 4.56 1.78
C TYR A 288 3.13 4.70 0.34
N PRO A 289 3.91 4.21 -0.64
CA PRO A 289 3.59 4.46 -2.03
C PRO A 289 2.28 3.80 -2.47
N GLY A 290 1.61 4.47 -3.41
CA GLY A 290 0.62 3.87 -4.29
C GLY A 290 1.23 3.74 -5.69
N LEU A 291 1.12 2.57 -6.31
CA LEU A 291 1.82 2.27 -7.56
C LEU A 291 0.83 1.85 -8.66
N CYS A 292 0.92 2.52 -9.81
CA CYS A 292 0.08 2.24 -10.97
C CYS A 292 0.92 2.23 -12.24
N VAL A 293 0.89 1.13 -12.99
CA VAL A 293 1.62 1.01 -14.27
C VAL A 293 0.66 1.17 -15.44
N VAL A 294 1.02 2.01 -16.40
CA VAL A 294 0.30 2.23 -17.66
C VAL A 294 1.33 2.26 -18.79
N LYS A 295 1.39 1.18 -19.57
CA LYS A 295 2.39 0.99 -20.65
C LYS A 295 3.82 1.14 -20.08
N ASP A 296 4.67 1.92 -20.73
CA ASP A 296 6.06 2.23 -20.34
C ASP A 296 6.18 3.06 -19.03
N THR A 297 5.07 3.51 -18.44
CA THR A 297 5.08 4.50 -17.36
C THR A 297 4.54 3.94 -16.05
N ALA A 298 5.33 4.07 -14.98
CA ALA A 298 4.88 3.93 -13.60
C ALA A 298 4.50 5.31 -13.04
N TYR A 299 3.28 5.41 -12.53
CA TYR A 299 2.84 6.52 -11.70
C TYR A 299 2.88 6.09 -10.25
N LEU A 300 3.45 6.94 -9.39
CA LEU A 300 3.68 6.61 -7.99
C LEU A 300 3.27 7.76 -7.09
N SER A 301 2.24 7.57 -6.25
CA SER A 301 1.97 8.49 -5.15
C SER A 301 2.82 8.11 -3.94
N TYR A 302 3.25 9.10 -3.16
CA TYR A 302 3.94 8.89 -1.88
C TYR A 302 3.81 10.17 -1.06
N TYR A 303 4.02 10.09 0.26
CA TYR A 303 4.13 11.30 1.07
C TYR A 303 5.58 11.56 1.49
N SER A 304 5.89 12.81 1.83
CA SER A 304 7.21 13.20 2.34
C SER A 304 7.19 14.59 2.98
N SER A 305 8.15 14.85 3.87
CA SER A 305 8.42 16.16 4.47
C SER A 305 9.60 16.93 3.84
N HIS A 306 10.09 16.54 2.67
CA HIS A 306 11.37 17.02 2.13
C HIS A 306 11.44 18.50 1.71
N GLU A 307 10.30 19.18 1.52
CA GLU A 307 10.30 20.58 1.07
C GLU A 307 10.20 21.59 2.21
N ASP A 308 9.45 21.28 3.28
CA ASP A 308 9.05 22.24 4.31
C ASP A 308 8.88 21.62 5.72
N ASP A 309 9.45 20.42 5.96
CA ASP A 309 9.32 19.64 7.19
C ASP A 309 7.88 19.29 7.59
N GLN A 310 6.90 19.49 6.69
CA GLN A 310 5.51 19.04 6.83
C GLN A 310 5.21 17.95 5.80
N THR A 311 4.54 16.88 6.24
CA THR A 311 4.19 15.81 5.30
C THR A 311 3.18 16.32 4.27
N SER A 312 3.56 16.26 3.00
CA SER A 312 2.71 16.47 1.84
C SER A 312 2.65 15.22 0.98
N VAL A 313 1.59 15.09 0.18
CA VAL A 313 1.47 14.01 -0.82
C VAL A 313 1.98 14.50 -2.16
N TYR A 314 2.84 13.69 -2.76
CA TYR A 314 3.43 13.86 -4.06
C TYR A 314 3.01 12.73 -4.99
N CYS A 315 3.01 13.00 -6.29
CA CYS A 315 2.88 12.00 -7.33
C CYS A 315 4.02 12.16 -8.32
N ALA A 316 4.67 11.05 -8.66
CA ALA A 316 5.76 10.97 -9.62
C ALA A 316 5.32 10.23 -10.89
N GLU A 317 5.82 10.69 -12.03
CA GLU A 317 5.73 10.00 -13.32
C GLU A 317 7.12 9.48 -13.68
N ILE A 318 7.23 8.16 -13.88
CA ILE A 318 8.48 7.45 -14.06
C ILE A 318 8.39 6.62 -15.36
N CYS A 319 9.29 6.85 -16.30
CA CYS A 319 9.34 6.12 -17.58
C CYS A 319 10.50 5.12 -17.63
N GLY A 320 10.53 4.29 -18.68
CA GLY A 320 11.60 3.33 -18.95
C GLY A 320 11.26 1.89 -18.56
N LEU A 321 9.99 1.57 -18.35
CA LEU A 321 9.56 0.20 -18.07
C LEU A 321 9.74 -0.74 -19.26
N ASP A 322 9.56 -0.27 -20.50
CA ASP A 322 9.76 -1.08 -21.70
C ASP A 322 11.24 -1.47 -21.83
N ALA A 323 12.16 -0.52 -21.60
CA ALA A 323 13.59 -0.80 -21.58
C ALA A 323 13.98 -1.75 -20.43
N LEU A 324 13.30 -1.66 -19.28
CA LEU A 324 13.50 -2.59 -18.17
C LEU A 324 13.03 -4.01 -18.53
N LEU A 325 11.89 -4.13 -19.21
CA LEU A 325 11.36 -5.39 -19.70
C LEU A 325 12.31 -6.04 -20.72
N ASP A 326 12.86 -5.26 -21.66
CA ASP A 326 13.83 -5.77 -22.64
C ASP A 326 15.07 -6.38 -21.96
N VAL A 327 15.55 -5.78 -20.86
CA VAL A 327 16.67 -6.31 -20.07
C VAL A 327 16.28 -7.60 -19.36
N ILE A 328 15.09 -7.62 -18.75
CA ILE A 328 14.57 -8.79 -18.04
C ILE A 328 14.41 -9.99 -18.98
N GLU A 329 13.89 -9.79 -20.20
CA GLU A 329 13.67 -10.86 -21.18
C GLU A 329 14.97 -11.49 -21.71
N GLN A 330 16.09 -10.77 -21.58
CA GLN A 330 17.42 -11.25 -21.98
C GLN A 330 18.14 -12.05 -20.89
N THR A 331 17.58 -12.11 -19.67
CA THR A 331 18.21 -12.72 -18.48
C THR A 331 17.68 -14.12 -18.21
#